data_AF-A0A658NS05-F1
#
_entry.id   AF-A0A658NS05-F1
#
_cell.length_a   1.000
_cell.length_b   1.000
_cell.length_c   1.000
_cell.angle_alpha   90.00
_cell.angle_beta   90.00
_cell.angle_gamma   90.00
#
_symmetry.space_group_name_H-M   'P 1'
#
loop_
_entity.id
_entity.type
_entity.pdbx_description
1 polymer ?
#
loop_
_entity_poly.entity_id
_entity_poly.type
_entity_poly.pdbx_seq_one_letter_code
_entity_poly.pdbx_strand_id
1 'polypeptide(L)'
;SFEQLVELGKGNRQFDANDQHIIHIVDWLWQYAFDQRASAIHIEPRRDLGIVRFRIDGVLHQVYQIPMAVMNAMTSRIKLHGRMDVI
;
A
#
# COMPACT_ATOMS: atom_id res chain seq x y z
N SER A 1 10.26 7.69 -7.54
CA SER A 1 10.59 6.96 -6.30
C SER A 1 9.33 6.83 -5.44
N PHE A 2 9.21 5.76 -4.64
CA PHE A 2 8.16 5.61 -3.63
C PHE A 2 8.09 6.85 -2.71
N GLU A 3 9.23 7.43 -2.39
CA GLU A 3 9.34 8.66 -1.58
C GLU A 3 8.66 9.87 -2.24
N GLN A 4 8.76 10.00 -3.58
CA GLN A 4 8.09 11.08 -4.31
C GLN A 4 6.56 10.92 -4.28
N LEU A 5 6.05 9.70 -4.12
CA LEU A 5 4.62 9.42 -4.05
C LEU A 5 4.06 9.62 -2.63
N VAL A 6 4.86 9.34 -1.60
CA VAL A 6 4.57 9.78 -0.23
C VAL A 6 4.49 11.31 -0.16
N GLU A 7 5.38 12.02 -0.85
CA GLU A 7 5.32 13.49 -0.96
C GLU A 7 4.08 13.98 -1.73
N LEU A 8 3.64 13.27 -2.78
CA LEU A 8 2.41 13.60 -3.52
C LEU A 8 1.13 13.47 -2.69
N GLY A 9 1.12 12.60 -1.67
CA GLY A 9 0.00 12.43 -0.73
C GLY A 9 -0.18 13.56 0.29
N LYS A 10 0.73 14.56 0.33
CA LYS A 10 0.58 15.76 1.19
C LYS A 10 -0.41 16.78 0.64
N GLY A 11 -0.84 16.64 -0.61
CA GLY A 11 -1.96 17.39 -1.18
C GLY A 11 -3.28 16.65 -0.91
N ASN A 12 -4.39 17.39 -0.82
CA ASN A 12 -5.75 16.82 -0.73
C ASN A 12 -6.19 16.21 -2.08
N ARG A 13 -5.31 15.43 -2.71
CA ARG A 13 -5.47 14.85 -4.03
C ARG A 13 -6.10 13.47 -3.88
N GLN A 14 -7.22 13.26 -4.56
CA GLN A 14 -7.83 11.96 -4.68
C GLN A 14 -7.06 11.14 -5.73
N PHE A 15 -6.70 9.91 -5.36
CA PHE A 15 -5.99 8.96 -6.22
C PHE A 15 -6.95 7.87 -6.66
N ASP A 16 -6.89 7.48 -7.94
CA ASP A 16 -7.66 6.37 -8.48
C ASP A 16 -6.87 5.06 -8.39
N ALA A 17 -7.57 3.93 -8.22
CA ALA A 17 -6.93 2.61 -8.18
C ALA A 17 -6.23 2.25 -9.50
N ASN A 18 -6.63 2.85 -10.61
CA ASN A 18 -6.06 2.64 -11.94
C ASN A 18 -4.99 3.68 -12.31
N ASP A 19 -4.71 4.63 -11.41
CA ASP A 19 -3.60 5.55 -11.63
C ASP A 19 -2.29 4.78 -11.72
N GLN A 20 -1.48 5.07 -12.75
CA GLN A 20 -0.26 4.31 -13.05
C GLN A 20 0.71 4.20 -11.86
N HIS A 21 0.76 5.25 -11.03
CA HIS A 21 1.61 5.25 -9.85
C HIS A 21 1.08 4.34 -8.72
N ILE A 22 -0.23 4.19 -8.58
CA ILE A 22 -0.83 3.24 -7.63
C ILE A 22 -0.56 1.81 -8.08
N ILE A 23 -0.72 1.53 -9.38
CA ILE A 23 -0.37 0.23 -9.97
C ILE A 23 1.08 -0.12 -9.65
N HIS A 24 2.02 0.78 -9.97
CA HIS A 24 3.44 0.55 -9.72
C HIS A 24 3.77 0.36 -8.23
N ILE A 25 3.12 1.08 -7.30
CA ILE A 25 3.36 0.89 -5.87
C ILE A 25 2.88 -0.49 -5.41
N VAL A 26 1.71 -0.93 -5.85
CA VAL A 26 1.17 -2.24 -5.44
C VAL A 26 2.04 -3.37 -5.98
N ASP A 27 2.44 -3.29 -7.25
CA ASP A 27 3.35 -4.27 -7.87
C ASP A 27 4.70 -4.30 -7.15
N TRP A 28 5.26 -3.12 -6.86
CA TRP A 28 6.49 -3.00 -6.09
C TRP A 28 6.36 -3.57 -4.67
N LEU A 29 5.24 -3.31 -3.99
CA LEU A 29 4.99 -3.82 -2.64
C LEU A 29 4.97 -5.36 -2.62
N TRP A 30 4.36 -5.99 -3.62
CA TRP A 30 4.38 -7.45 -3.75
C TRP A 30 5.77 -7.99 -4.00
N GLN A 31 6.52 -7.39 -4.94
CA GLN A 31 7.89 -7.81 -5.20
C GLN A 31 8.74 -7.67 -3.94
N TYR A 32 8.62 -6.55 -3.23
CA TYR A 32 9.35 -6.32 -1.99
C TYR A 32 8.97 -7.33 -0.90
N ALA A 33 7.67 -7.64 -0.73
CA ALA A 33 7.23 -8.66 0.21
C ALA A 33 7.80 -10.05 -0.13
N PHE A 34 7.83 -10.39 -1.42
CA PHE A 34 8.42 -11.64 -1.91
C PHE A 34 9.93 -11.70 -1.63
N ASP A 35 10.66 -10.63 -1.94
CA ASP A 35 12.11 -10.54 -1.71
C ASP A 35 12.46 -10.63 -0.22
N GLN A 36 11.63 -10.04 0.65
CA GLN A 36 11.76 -10.15 2.10
C GLN A 36 11.27 -11.49 2.68
N ARG A 37 10.78 -12.41 1.83
CA ARG A 37 10.19 -13.70 2.23
C ARG A 37 9.06 -13.53 3.25
N ALA A 38 8.28 -12.46 3.11
CA ALA A 38 7.14 -12.20 3.98
C ALA A 38 6.05 -13.24 3.77
N SER A 39 5.62 -13.86 4.87
CA SER A 39 4.49 -14.81 4.89
C SER A 39 3.12 -14.11 4.77
N ALA A 40 3.05 -12.84 5.15
CA ALA A 40 1.84 -12.02 5.05
C ALA A 40 2.19 -10.55 4.91
N ILE A 41 1.33 -9.82 4.19
CA ILE A 41 1.34 -8.36 4.09
C ILE A 41 0.14 -7.84 4.88
N HIS A 42 0.39 -6.97 5.84
CA HIS A 42 -0.62 -6.30 6.63
C HIS A 42 -0.74 -4.84 6.16
N ILE A 43 -1.94 -4.45 5.74
CA ILE A 43 -2.29 -3.08 5.35
C ILE A 43 -3.21 -2.52 6.43
N GLU A 44 -2.70 -1.57 7.21
CA GLU A 44 -3.30 -1.12 8.46
C GLU A 44 -3.62 0.38 8.43
N PRO A 45 -4.85 0.75 8.04
CA PRO A 45 -5.29 2.14 8.14
C PRO A 45 -5.32 2.60 9.61
N ARG A 46 -4.88 3.83 9.84
CA ARG A 46 -5.07 4.58 11.10
C ARG A 46 -5.76 5.89 10.80
N ARG A 47 -5.97 6.72 11.83
CA ARG A 47 -6.68 7.99 11.71
C ARG A 47 -5.97 8.94 10.71
N ASP A 48 -4.65 9.08 10.84
CA ASP A 48 -3.90 10.10 10.10
C ASP A 48 -2.98 9.52 9.03
N LEU A 49 -2.55 8.26 9.18
CA LEU A 49 -1.63 7.58 8.29
C LEU A 49 -1.93 6.08 8.17
N GLY A 50 -1.51 5.48 7.08
CA GLY A 50 -1.50 4.04 6.87
C GLY A 50 -0.19 3.42 7.31
N ILE A 51 -0.25 2.24 7.92
CA ILE A 51 0.92 1.44 8.26
C ILE A 51 0.91 0.18 7.39
N VAL A 52 2.05 -0.15 6.78
CA VAL A 52 2.26 -1.46 6.14
C VAL A 52 3.24 -2.27 6.97
N ARG A 53 2.87 -3.51 7.29
CA ARG A 53 3.73 -4.45 8.02
C ARG A 53 3.89 -5.75 7.25
N PHE A 54 5.06 -6.36 7.37
CA PHE A 54 5.31 -7.71 6.89
C PHE A 54 5.40 -8.68 8.06
N ARG A 55 4.83 -9.87 7.90
CA ARG A 55 5.11 -10.98 8.82
C ARG A 55 6.28 -11.80 8.27
N ILE A 56 7.42 -11.71 8.94
CA ILE A 56 8.65 -12.43 8.57
C ILE A 56 9.01 -13.31 9.77
N ASP A 57 9.16 -14.61 9.54
CA ASP A 57 9.47 -15.61 10.59
C ASP A 57 8.56 -15.51 11.82
N GLY A 58 7.28 -15.24 11.59
CA GLY A 58 6.24 -15.12 12.63
C GLY A 58 6.14 -13.74 13.28
N VAL A 59 7.09 -12.83 13.07
CA VAL A 59 7.17 -11.49 13.68
C VAL A 59 6.66 -10.42 12.73
N LEU A 60 5.93 -9.43 13.24
CA LEU A 60 5.44 -8.28 12.45
C LEU A 60 6.45 -7.14 12.44
N HIS A 61 6.93 -6.80 11.26
CA HIS A 61 7.85 -5.69 11.01
C HIS A 61 7.13 -4.56 10.29
N GLN A 62 7.15 -3.35 10.86
CA GLN A 62 6.68 -2.16 10.16
C GLN A 62 7.68 -1.80 9.06
N VAL A 63 7.21 -1.80 7.81
CA VAL A 63 8.05 -1.51 6.63
C VAL A 63 7.83 -0.10 6.10
N TYR A 64 6.57 0.38 6.10
CA TYR A 64 6.24 1.69 5.58
C TYR A 64 5.13 2.39 6.38
N GLN A 65 5.21 3.72 6.38
CA GLN A 65 4.11 4.62 6.71
C GLN A 65 3.73 5.38 5.44
N ILE A 66 2.43 5.42 5.14
CA ILE A 66 1.90 5.90 3.87
C ILE A 66 0.77 6.88 4.15
N PRO A 67 0.62 8.00 3.40
CA PRO A 67 -0.54 8.86 3.50
C PRO A 67 -1.85 8.10 3.25
N MET A 68 -2.91 8.41 4.02
CA MET A 68 -4.19 7.70 3.92
C MET A 68 -4.80 7.72 2.52
N ALA A 69 -4.65 8.83 1.78
CA ALA A 69 -5.15 8.94 0.40
C ALA A 69 -4.51 7.87 -0.52
N VAL A 70 -3.21 7.65 -0.39
CA VAL A 70 -2.49 6.64 -1.17
C VAL A 70 -2.86 5.23 -0.69
N MET A 71 -2.96 5.01 0.62
CA MET A 71 -3.36 3.71 1.17
C MET A 71 -4.76 3.30 0.68
N ASN A 72 -5.73 4.22 0.65
CA ASN A 72 -7.08 3.93 0.16
C ASN A 72 -7.06 3.48 -1.31
N ALA A 73 -6.31 4.19 -2.17
CA ALA A 73 -6.17 3.82 -3.57
C ALA A 73 -5.47 2.45 -3.76
N MET A 74 -4.43 2.16 -2.95
CA MET A 74 -3.80 0.84 -2.92
C MET A 74 -4.79 -0.27 -2.50
N THR A 75 -5.59 -0.03 -1.45
CA THR A 75 -6.61 -0.99 -1.01
C THR A 75 -7.63 -1.26 -2.12
N SER A 76 -8.10 -0.24 -2.81
CA SER A 76 -9.00 -0.40 -3.96
C SER A 76 -8.35 -1.18 -5.10
N ARG A 77 -7.07 -0.92 -5.41
CA ARG A 77 -6.34 -1.70 -6.42
C ARG A 77 -6.22 -3.18 -6.04
N ILE A 78 -5.91 -3.48 -4.79
CA ILE A 78 -5.84 -4.86 -4.29
C ILE A 78 -7.20 -5.56 -4.38
N LYS A 79 -8.28 -4.86 -4.05
CA LYS A 79 -9.66 -5.36 -4.23
C LYS A 79 -9.96 -5.71 -5.69
N LEU A 80 -9.54 -4.88 -6.65
CA LEU A 80 -9.69 -5.18 -8.08
C LEU A 80 -8.98 -6.48 -8.47
N HIS A 81 -7.74 -6.70 -8.01
CA HIS A 81 -7.02 -7.96 -8.26
C HIS A 81 -7.73 -9.17 -7.65
N GLY A 82 -8.35 -9.00 -6.49
CA GLY A 82 -9.16 -10.02 -5.82
C GLY A 82 -10.59 -10.17 -6.37
N ARG A 83 -10.99 -9.37 -7.37
CA ARG A 83 -12.38 -9.27 -7.85
C ARG A 83 -13.39 -9.00 -6.72
N MET A 84 -12.97 -8.19 -5.76
CA MET A 84 -13.79 -7.73 -4.64
C MET A 84 -14.47 -6.40 -5.00
N ASP A 85 -15.58 -6.10 -4.35
CA ASP A 85 -16.28 -4.83 -4.55
C ASP A 85 -15.43 -3.63 -4.09
N VAL A 86 -15.37 -2.64 -4.96
CA VAL A 86 -14.73 -1.33 -4.75
C VAL A 86 -15.88 -0.34 -4.56
N ILE A 87 -16.13 0.06 -3.31
CA ILE A 87 -17.11 1.09 -2.93
C ILE A 87 -16.32 2.27 -2.37
#